data_AF-A0A2T2WNN8-F1
#
_entry.id   AF-A0A2T2WNN8-F1
#
_cell.length_a   1.000
_cell.length_b   1.000
_cell.length_c   1.000
_cell.angle_alpha   90.00
_cell.angle_beta   90.00
_cell.angle_gamma   90.00
#
_symmetry.space_group_name_H-M   'P 1'
#
loop_
_entity.id
_entity.type
_entity.pdbx_description
1 polymer ?
#
loop_
_entity_poly.entity_id
_entity_poly.type
_entity_poly.pdbx_seq_one_letter_code
_entity_poly.pdbx_strand_id
1 'polypeptide(L)'
;MMSRDIDALIGAAINTCWRERITVPTLLTVLIEQQPPGSWVGPVTQLFTDVPVSALQRFAARHALSVALLGQYYNRFVRPLGDVNDELERWIYEQLGNPV
;
A
#
# COMPACT_ATOMS: atom_id res chain seq x y z
N MET A 1 16.48 -3.67 19.90
CA MET A 1 16.28 -5.10 19.56
C MET A 1 14.85 -5.40 19.08
N MET A 2 13.81 -4.68 19.55
CA MET A 2 12.40 -4.85 19.14
C MET A 2 12.03 -4.57 17.66
N SER A 3 12.84 -3.81 16.90
CA SER A 3 12.46 -3.43 15.53
C SER A 3 12.46 -4.60 14.55
N ARG A 4 13.34 -5.60 14.76
CA ARG A 4 13.48 -6.75 13.85
C ARG A 4 12.26 -7.69 13.89
N ASP A 5 11.63 -7.83 15.05
CA ASP A 5 10.47 -8.73 15.21
C ASP A 5 9.21 -8.13 14.59
N ILE A 6 9.04 -6.81 14.67
CA ILE A 6 7.96 -6.08 14.00
C ILE A 6 8.17 -6.08 12.48
N ASP A 7 9.40 -5.89 12.00
CA ASP A 7 9.72 -6.00 10.56
C ASP A 7 9.46 -7.41 10.00
N ALA A 8 9.74 -8.45 10.79
CA ALA A 8 9.46 -9.83 10.44
C ALA A 8 7.95 -10.13 10.48
N LEU A 9 7.20 -9.56 11.43
CA LEU A 9 5.75 -9.67 11.54
C LEU A 9 5.02 -8.95 10.40
N ILE A 10 5.46 -7.74 10.06
CA ILE A 10 4.96 -6.97 8.91
C ILE A 10 5.32 -7.69 7.61
N GLY A 11 6.57 -8.14 7.49
CA GLY A 11 7.02 -8.96 6.38
C GLY A 11 6.25 -10.27 6.28
N ALA A 12 5.86 -10.89 7.40
CA ALA A 12 5.07 -12.11 7.42
C ALA A 12 3.59 -11.84 7.11
N ALA A 13 2.99 -10.76 7.59
CA ALA A 13 1.61 -10.39 7.26
C ALA A 13 1.48 -10.06 5.76
N ILE A 14 2.43 -9.29 5.23
CA ILE A 14 2.54 -9.01 3.79
C ILE A 14 2.96 -10.27 3.02
N ASN A 15 3.77 -11.19 3.53
CA ASN A 15 4.11 -12.40 2.77
C ASN A 15 2.99 -13.46 2.79
N THR A 16 2.29 -13.64 3.91
CA THR A 16 1.32 -14.72 4.12
C THR A 16 0.00 -14.47 3.39
N CYS A 17 -0.47 -13.22 3.30
CA CYS A 17 -1.68 -12.92 2.50
C CYS A 17 -1.39 -12.81 0.98
N TRP A 18 -0.12 -12.70 0.54
CA TRP A 18 0.21 -12.15 -0.79
C TRP A 18 1.01 -13.09 -1.68
N ARG A 19 1.78 -14.03 -1.10
CA ARG A 19 2.66 -14.93 -1.85
C ARG A 19 1.96 -15.79 -2.91
N GLU A 20 0.66 -16.04 -2.77
CA GLU A 20 -0.09 -16.82 -3.76
C GLU A 20 -0.85 -15.98 -4.80
N ARG A 21 -0.86 -14.63 -4.70
CA ARG A 21 -1.76 -13.80 -5.53
C ARG A 21 -1.08 -12.68 -6.32
N ILE A 22 -0.03 -12.00 -5.84
CA ILE A 22 0.67 -11.00 -6.65
C ILE A 22 2.15 -10.96 -6.28
N THR A 23 3.03 -10.89 -7.28
CA THR A 23 4.47 -10.76 -7.03
C THR A 23 4.83 -9.31 -6.71
N VAL A 24 5.89 -9.09 -5.91
CA VAL A 24 6.37 -7.73 -5.62
C VAL A 24 6.70 -6.95 -6.90
N PRO A 25 7.42 -7.49 -7.91
CA PRO A 25 7.62 -6.79 -9.17
C PRO A 25 6.32 -6.39 -9.87
N THR A 26 5.33 -7.30 -9.93
CA THR A 26 4.02 -7.01 -10.53
C THR A 26 3.30 -5.90 -9.78
N LEU A 27 3.29 -5.94 -8.45
CA LEU A 27 2.69 -4.89 -7.63
C LEU A 27 3.38 -3.54 -7.86
N LEU A 28 4.71 -3.52 -7.91
CA LEU A 28 5.46 -2.29 -8.19
C LEU A 28 5.14 -1.74 -9.58
N THR A 29 5.05 -2.58 -10.61
CA THR A 29 4.59 -2.17 -11.95
C THR A 29 3.20 -1.54 -11.88
N VAL A 30 2.24 -2.21 -11.23
CA VAL A 30 0.87 -1.71 -11.09
C VAL A 30 0.84 -0.34 -10.42
N LEU A 31 1.57 -0.16 -9.31
CA LEU A 31 1.62 1.10 -8.56
C LEU A 31 2.36 2.20 -9.33
N ILE A 32 3.55 1.90 -9.87
CA ILE A 32 4.41 2.89 -10.54
C ILE A 32 3.79 3.38 -11.82
N GLU A 33 3.25 2.47 -12.63
CA GLU A 33 2.61 2.80 -13.91
C GLU A 33 1.15 3.23 -13.75
N GLN A 34 0.63 3.28 -12.51
CA GLN A 34 -0.75 3.65 -12.20
C GLN A 34 -1.77 2.82 -12.99
N GLN A 35 -1.51 1.52 -13.13
CA GLN A 35 -2.40 0.60 -13.82
C GLN A 35 -3.60 0.25 -12.92
N PRO A 36 -4.81 0.10 -13.49
CA PRO A 36 -5.93 -0.46 -12.74
C PRO A 36 -5.57 -1.85 -12.23
N PRO A 37 -6.01 -2.24 -11.02
CA PRO A 37 -5.53 -3.45 -10.38
C PRO A 37 -6.00 -4.74 -11.07
N GLY A 38 -7.08 -4.69 -11.86
CA GLY A 38 -7.55 -5.82 -12.67
C GLY A 38 -7.81 -7.08 -11.83
N SER A 39 -7.19 -8.20 -12.23
CA SER A 39 -7.26 -9.46 -11.49
C SER A 39 -6.66 -9.39 -10.08
N TRP A 40 -5.89 -8.35 -9.79
CA TRP A 40 -5.22 -8.12 -8.50
C TRP A 40 -5.97 -7.14 -7.59
N VAL A 41 -7.23 -6.81 -7.89
CA VAL A 41 -8.03 -5.88 -7.06
C VAL A 41 -8.04 -6.27 -5.59
N GLY A 42 -8.20 -7.55 -5.24
CA GLY A 42 -8.16 -7.99 -3.85
C GLY A 42 -6.82 -7.68 -3.16
N PRO A 43 -5.70 -8.26 -3.63
CA PRO A 43 -4.38 -7.99 -3.05
C PRO A 43 -3.99 -6.52 -3.02
N VAL A 44 -4.32 -5.77 -4.07
CA VAL A 44 -4.02 -4.34 -4.15
C VAL A 44 -4.86 -3.55 -3.16
N THR A 45 -6.17 -3.79 -3.04
CA THR A 45 -7.00 -3.12 -2.03
C THR A 45 -6.49 -3.43 -0.62
N GLN A 46 -6.15 -4.69 -0.33
CA GLN A 46 -5.63 -5.10 0.98
C GLN A 46 -4.31 -4.40 1.36
N LEU A 47 -3.46 -4.01 0.40
CA LEU A 47 -2.27 -3.18 0.65
C LEU A 47 -2.61 -1.85 1.32
N PHE A 48 -3.76 -1.27 0.99
CA PHE A 48 -4.17 0.04 1.45
C PHE A 48 -5.17 -0.02 2.61
N THR A 49 -5.90 -1.12 2.77
CA THR A 49 -6.95 -1.26 3.80
C THR A 49 -6.47 -2.02 5.03
N ASP A 50 -5.75 -3.13 4.83
CA ASP A 50 -5.47 -4.10 5.90
C ASP A 50 -4.04 -4.01 6.42
N VAL A 51 -3.13 -3.43 5.62
CA VAL A 51 -1.74 -3.22 6.02
C VAL A 51 -1.63 -1.97 6.87
N PRO A 52 -1.01 -2.04 8.07
CA PRO A 52 -0.77 -0.87 8.90
C PRO A 52 0.01 0.21 8.14
N VAL A 53 -0.31 1.49 8.35
CA VAL A 53 0.34 2.60 7.63
C VAL A 53 1.86 2.58 7.82
N SER A 54 2.35 2.24 9.01
CA SER A 54 3.79 2.09 9.27
C SER A 54 4.48 1.03 8.40
N ALA A 55 3.76 -0.04 8.05
CA ALA A 55 4.25 -1.07 7.13
C ALA A 55 4.25 -0.57 5.68
N LEU A 56 3.19 0.13 5.27
CA LEU A 56 3.10 0.76 3.95
C LEU A 56 4.21 1.81 3.75
N GLN A 57 4.52 2.61 4.77
CA GLN A 57 5.64 3.56 4.78
C GLN A 57 6.99 2.87 4.58
N ARG A 58 7.24 1.77 5.29
CA ARG A 58 8.47 0.98 5.13
C ARG A 58 8.57 0.35 3.75
N PHE A 59 7.45 -0.15 3.22
CA PHE A 59 7.37 -0.66 1.85
C PHE A 59 7.71 0.43 0.83
N ALA A 60 7.10 1.61 0.97
CA ALA A 60 7.35 2.77 0.11
C ALA A 60 8.84 3.17 0.13
N ALA A 61 9.42 3.30 1.32
CA ALA A 61 10.83 3.65 1.49
C ALA A 61 11.77 2.59 0.90
N ARG A 62 11.48 1.29 1.11
CA ARG A 62 12.29 0.18 0.57
C ARG A 62 12.30 0.15 -0.95
N HIS A 63 11.19 0.52 -1.59
CA HIS A 63 11.02 0.45 -3.04
C HIS A 63 11.07 1.82 -3.72
N ALA A 64 11.53 2.87 -3.01
CA ALA A 64 11.62 4.24 -3.50
C ALA A 64 10.31 4.78 -4.11
N LEU A 65 9.16 4.38 -3.55
CA LEU A 65 7.86 4.93 -3.92
C LEU A 65 7.60 6.21 -3.14
N SER A 66 7.12 7.25 -3.81
CA SER A 66 6.69 8.47 -3.15
C SER A 66 5.30 8.32 -2.53
N VAL A 67 5.04 9.04 -1.44
CA VAL A 67 3.70 9.11 -0.84
C VAL A 67 2.67 9.66 -1.84
N ALA A 68 3.09 10.61 -2.70
CA ALA A 68 2.27 11.15 -3.77
C ALA A 68 1.78 10.06 -4.74
N LEU A 69 2.67 9.15 -5.14
CA LEU A 69 2.35 8.05 -6.06
C LEU A 69 1.37 7.05 -5.42
N LEU A 70 1.58 6.72 -4.15
CA LEU A 70 0.67 5.86 -3.39
C LEU A 70 -0.70 6.52 -3.17
N GLY A 71 -0.72 7.82 -2.84
CA GLY A 71 -1.94 8.58 -2.65
C GLY A 71 -2.76 8.71 -3.93
N GLN A 72 -2.10 8.97 -5.08
CA GLN A 72 -2.74 8.97 -6.39
C GLN A 72 -3.37 7.61 -6.71
N TYR A 73 -2.63 6.53 -6.45
CA TYR A 73 -3.12 5.18 -6.71
C TYR A 73 -4.34 4.85 -5.84
N TYR A 74 -4.23 5.09 -4.53
CA TYR A 74 -5.29 4.87 -3.56
C TYR A 74 -6.57 5.64 -3.94
N ASN A 75 -6.46 6.95 -4.19
CA ASN A 75 -7.59 7.79 -4.53
C ASN A 75 -8.26 7.38 -5.85
N ARG A 76 -7.47 6.92 -6.83
CA ARG A 76 -7.97 6.58 -8.16
C ARG A 76 -8.63 5.21 -8.22
N PHE A 77 -8.08 4.20 -7.54
CA PHE A 77 -8.47 2.81 -7.77
C PHE A 77 -8.99 2.08 -6.53
N VAL A 78 -8.65 2.53 -5.33
CA VAL A 78 -8.99 1.82 -4.09
C VAL A 78 -10.12 2.52 -3.35
N ARG A 79 -9.97 3.82 -3.08
CA ARG A 79 -10.97 4.64 -2.39
C ARG A 79 -12.37 4.56 -3.01
N PRO A 80 -12.55 4.54 -4.35
CA PRO A 80 -13.88 4.41 -4.96
C PRO A 80 -14.56 3.06 -4.74
N LEU A 81 -13.83 2.03 -4.30
CA LEU A 81 -14.38 0.71 -4.00
C LEU A 81 -15.13 0.67 -2.66
N GLY A 82 -14.98 1.71 -1.82
CA GLY A 82 -15.72 1.89 -0.57
C GLY A 82 -14.98 1.46 0.69
N ASP A 83 -13.85 0.74 0.56
CA ASP A 83 -13.00 0.40 1.71
C ASP A 83 -12.03 1.55 2.00
N VAL A 84 -12.41 2.39 2.97
CA VAL A 84 -11.64 3.56 3.41
C VAL A 84 -10.75 3.19 4.59
N ASN A 85 -9.50 3.64 4.55
CA ASN A 85 -8.58 3.56 5.68
C ASN A 85 -8.28 4.96 6.21
N ASP A 86 -8.95 5.35 7.30
CA ASP A 86 -8.85 6.70 7.89
C ASP A 86 -7.41 7.06 8.33
N GLU A 87 -6.63 6.07 8.77
CA GLU A 87 -5.23 6.28 9.16
C GLU A 87 -4.37 6.59 7.92
N LEU A 88 -4.59 5.84 6.84
CA LEU A 88 -3.94 6.07 5.54
C LEU A 88 -4.33 7.44 4.97
N GLU A 89 -5.61 7.80 4.98
CA GLU A 89 -6.08 9.10 4.48
C GLU A 89 -5.46 10.26 5.25
N ARG A 90 -5.42 10.15 6.58
CA ARG A 90 -4.77 11.15 7.44
C ARG A 90 -3.28 11.25 7.12
N TRP A 91 -2.59 10.13 7.00
CA TRP A 91 -1.16 10.12 6.65
C TRP A 91 -0.90 10.74 5.26
N ILE A 92 -1.69 10.41 4.24
CA ILE A 92 -1.57 11.01 2.90
C ILE A 92 -1.79 12.53 2.98
N TYR A 93 -2.81 12.97 3.73
CA TYR A 93 -3.11 14.39 3.92
C TYR A 93 -1.98 15.14 4.64
N GLU A 94 -1.41 14.56 5.70
CA GLU A 94 -0.27 15.15 6.43
C GLU A 94 0.98 15.31 5.56
N GLN A 95 1.20 14.38 4.61
CA GLN A 95 2.38 14.39 3.74
C GLN A 95 2.22 15.29 2.52
N LEU A 96 1.01 15.42 1.97
CA LEU A 96 0.77 16.08 0.68
C LEU A 96 -0.05 17.37 0.78
N GLY A 97 -0.63 17.68 1.95
CA GLY A 97 -1.73 18.63 2.04
C GLY A 97 -3.02 18.04 1.45
N ASN A 98 -4.08 18.85 1.30
CA ASN A 98 -5.37 18.38 0.79
C ASN A 98 -5.21 17.79 -0.63
N PRO A 99 -5.25 16.46 -0.81
CA PRO A 99 -5.04 15.84 -2.10
C PRO A 99 -6.36 15.94 -2.87
N VAL A 100 -6.37 16.83 -3.87
CA VAL A 100 -7.49 17.05 -4.80
C VAL A 100 -7.79 15.77 -5.59
#